data_AF-A0A7Z0NTS7-F1
#
_entry.id   AF-A0A7Z0NTS7-F1
#
_cell.length_a   1.000
_cell.length_b   1.000
_cell.length_c   1.000
_cell.angle_alpha   90.00
_cell.angle_beta   90.00
_cell.angle_gamma   90.00
#
_symmetry.space_group_name_H-M   'P 1'
#
loop_
_entity.id
_entity.type
_entity.pdbx_description
1 polymer ?
#
loop_
_entity_poly.entity_id
_entity_poly.type
_entity_poly.pdbx_seq_one_letter_code
_entity_poly.pdbx_strand_id
1 'polypeptide(L)'
;MPELITSGQRLTPARLNGRHYEETTTGFTVGSGLTLLNFQLRRTAGVCVLILHLAFDTASNLSSNGNLPDRALGTLPPGWGPTGQSVMWSGDTGYYTVTGIIHASNGVVEARAAVGDIAADTNLRLTATYIN
;
A
#
# COMPACT_ATOMS: atom_id res chain seq x y z
N MET A 1 17.53 32.47 4.65
CA MET A 1 17.40 33.00 3.28
C MET A 1 17.16 31.83 2.33
N PRO A 2 16.17 31.85 1.43
CA PRO A 2 16.06 30.83 0.40
C PRO A 2 17.22 30.98 -0.59
N GLU A 3 17.90 29.87 -0.89
CA GLU A 3 19.01 29.84 -1.84
C GLU A 3 18.47 29.96 -3.28
N LEU A 4 18.96 30.95 -4.05
CA LEU A 4 18.58 31.11 -5.45
C LEU A 4 19.15 29.96 -6.28
N ILE A 5 18.31 29.20 -6.98
CA ILE A 5 18.76 28.17 -7.92
C ILE A 5 19.21 28.87 -9.21
N THR A 6 20.52 28.93 -9.45
CA THR A 6 21.10 29.44 -10.70
C THR A 6 21.08 28.37 -11.79
N SER A 7 20.93 28.77 -13.06
CA SER A 7 20.89 27.83 -14.19
C SER A 7 22.18 27.00 -14.28
N GLY A 8 22.06 25.72 -14.66
CA GLY A 8 23.19 24.79 -14.79
C GLY A 8 23.56 24.00 -13.53
N GLN A 9 22.96 24.29 -12.36
CA GLN A 9 23.14 23.46 -11.18
C GLN A 9 22.22 22.23 -11.22
N ARG A 10 22.76 21.05 -10.91
CA ARG A 10 22.01 19.80 -10.86
C ARG A 10 20.97 19.88 -9.74
N LEU A 11 19.69 19.76 -10.08
CA LEU A 11 18.60 19.70 -9.10
C LEU A 11 18.74 18.40 -8.31
N THR A 12 19.16 18.50 -7.05
CA THR A 12 19.17 17.37 -6.11
C THR A 12 17.91 17.41 -5.25
N PRO A 13 17.40 16.26 -4.76
CA PRO A 13 16.21 16.21 -3.90
C PRO A 13 16.30 17.14 -2.68
N ALA A 14 17.51 17.31 -2.12
CA ALA A 14 17.78 18.22 -1.02
C ALA A 14 17.54 19.71 -1.36
N ARG A 15 17.70 20.11 -2.63
CA ARG A 15 17.57 21.52 -3.07
C ARG A 15 16.15 21.90 -3.50
N LEU A 16 15.30 20.92 -3.81
CA LEU A 16 13.88 21.15 -4.14
C LEU A 16 12.97 21.20 -2.90
N ASN A 17 13.55 21.21 -1.69
CA ASN A 17 12.84 21.28 -0.42
C ASN A 17 11.69 20.25 -0.31
N GLY A 18 11.87 19.05 -0.89
CA GLY A 18 10.91 17.93 -0.86
C GLY A 18 9.55 18.17 -1.53
N ARG A 19 9.25 19.37 -2.04
CA ARG A 19 7.89 19.73 -2.53
C ARG A 19 7.61 19.35 -3.99
N HIS A 20 8.63 19.00 -4.77
CA HIS A 20 8.50 18.78 -6.21
C HIS A 20 9.19 17.51 -6.73
N TYR A 21 9.61 16.60 -5.84
CA TYR A 21 10.23 15.34 -6.22
C TYR A 21 9.25 14.20 -5.93
N GLU A 22 8.99 13.37 -6.95
CA GLU A 22 8.26 12.11 -6.79
C GLU A 22 9.28 11.02 -6.50
N GLU A 23 9.12 10.37 -5.34
CA GLU A 23 9.84 9.18 -4.96
C GLU A 23 9.01 7.96 -5.33
N THR A 24 9.64 6.91 -5.82
CA THR A 24 9.01 5.60 -5.99
C THR A 24 9.82 4.54 -5.28
N THR A 25 9.18 3.44 -4.90
CA THR A 25 9.88 2.29 -4.33
C THR A 25 9.44 0.99 -4.96
N THR A 26 10.34 0.01 -4.85
CA THR A 26 10.05 -1.41 -5.04
C THR A 26 10.18 -2.11 -3.68
N GLY A 27 10.06 -3.44 -3.63
CA GLY A 27 10.38 -4.21 -2.42
C GLY A 27 9.20 -4.47 -1.47
N PHE A 28 7.96 -4.38 -1.95
CA PHE A 28 6.84 -4.94 -1.21
C PHE A 28 7.07 -6.43 -0.96
N THR A 29 6.98 -6.84 0.30
CA THR A 29 7.14 -8.25 0.68
C THR A 29 5.76 -8.87 0.77
N VAL A 30 5.44 -9.80 -0.12
CA VAL A 30 4.13 -10.44 -0.17
C VAL A 30 3.93 -11.41 1.00
N GLY A 31 2.71 -11.47 1.54
CA GLY A 31 2.31 -12.45 2.54
C GLY A 31 2.22 -13.88 1.98
N SER A 32 2.10 -14.87 2.85
CA SER A 32 1.98 -16.28 2.44
C SER A 32 0.66 -16.58 1.71
N GLY A 33 0.70 -17.47 0.71
CA GLY A 33 -0.49 -17.89 -0.03
C GLY A 33 -1.05 -16.80 -0.93
N LEU A 34 -0.19 -15.87 -1.36
CA LEU A 34 -0.50 -14.76 -2.23
C LEU A 34 0.64 -14.59 -3.23
N THR A 35 0.31 -14.27 -4.47
CA THR A 35 1.27 -13.90 -5.51
C THR A 35 1.18 -12.40 -5.77
N LEU A 36 2.33 -11.71 -5.77
CA LEU A 36 2.40 -10.30 -6.16
C LEU A 36 2.32 -10.15 -7.68
N LEU A 37 1.27 -9.51 -8.17
CA LEU A 37 1.09 -9.24 -9.60
C LEU A 37 1.60 -7.86 -10.00
N ASN A 38 1.33 -6.83 -9.19
CA ASN A 38 1.82 -5.48 -9.40
C ASN A 38 1.92 -4.71 -8.07
N PHE A 39 2.96 -3.90 -7.93
CA PHE A 39 3.15 -2.99 -6.81
C PHE A 39 3.65 -1.65 -7.33
N GLN A 40 2.96 -0.58 -6.95
CA GLN A 40 3.40 0.79 -7.16
C GLN A 40 3.16 1.56 -5.88
N LEU A 41 4.23 2.15 -5.36
CA LEU A 41 4.14 3.07 -4.25
C LEU A 41 4.99 4.29 -4.58
N ARG A 42 4.32 5.45 -4.55
CA ARG A 42 4.93 6.73 -4.84
C ARG A 42 4.65 7.73 -3.74
N ARG A 43 5.62 8.60 -3.46
CA ARG A 43 5.54 9.64 -2.44
C ARG A 43 5.92 10.98 -3.04
N THR A 44 5.05 11.97 -2.86
CA THR A 44 5.31 13.36 -3.25
C THR A 44 4.90 14.27 -2.10
N ALA A 45 5.83 15.08 -1.61
CA ALA A 45 5.60 16.00 -0.48
C ALA A 45 4.97 15.33 0.76
N GLY A 46 5.39 14.10 1.08
CA GLY A 46 4.89 13.32 2.22
C GLY A 46 3.55 12.60 1.97
N VAL A 47 2.90 12.81 0.83
CA VAL A 47 1.69 12.06 0.45
C VAL A 47 2.11 10.83 -0.34
N CYS A 48 1.79 9.66 0.20
CA CYS A 48 1.96 8.38 -0.45
C CYS A 48 0.69 7.94 -1.17
N VAL A 49 0.85 7.39 -2.38
CA VAL A 49 -0.21 6.70 -3.13
C VAL A 49 0.25 5.28 -3.41
N LEU A 50 -0.47 4.32 -2.84
CA LEU A 50 -0.25 2.89 -3.00
C LEU A 50 -1.25 2.32 -4.02
N ILE A 51 -0.74 1.51 -4.93
CA ILE A 51 -1.53 0.63 -5.80
C ILE A 51 -0.90 -0.76 -5.69
N LEU A 52 -1.73 -1.75 -5.32
CA LEU A 52 -1.28 -3.12 -5.15
C LEU A 52 -2.26 -4.07 -5.85
N HIS A 53 -1.71 -5.05 -6.55
CA HIS A 53 -2.45 -6.11 -7.22
C HIS A 53 -1.86 -7.46 -6.80
N LEU A 54 -2.69 -8.30 -6.19
CA LEU A 54 -2.31 -9.61 -5.68
C LEU A 54 -3.22 -10.69 -6.28
N ALA A 55 -2.71 -11.89 -6.45
CA ALA A 55 -3.53 -13.09 -6.62
C ALA A 55 -3.57 -13.86 -5.30
N PHE A 56 -4.72 -14.43 -4.95
CA PHE A 56 -4.88 -15.34 -3.82
C PHE A 56 -4.55 -16.76 -4.26
N ASP A 57 -3.38 -17.29 -3.86
CA ASP A 57 -3.04 -18.69 -4.18
C ASP A 57 -3.85 -19.67 -3.31
N THR A 58 -4.29 -19.20 -2.15
CA THR A 58 -5.17 -19.95 -1.24
C THR A 58 -6.40 -19.12 -0.89
N ALA A 59 -7.54 -19.80 -0.81
CA ALA A 59 -8.80 -19.17 -0.44
C ALA A 59 -8.70 -18.48 0.94
N SER A 60 -9.49 -17.43 1.11
CA SER A 60 -9.68 -16.71 2.36
C SER A 60 -11.16 -16.71 2.70
N ASN A 61 -11.53 -17.57 3.65
CA ASN A 61 -12.92 -17.73 4.03
C ASN A 61 -13.30 -16.72 5.12
N LEU A 62 -14.54 -16.26 5.07
CA LEU A 62 -15.16 -15.52 6.14
C LEU A 62 -15.22 -16.39 7.40
N SER A 63 -15.07 -15.74 8.54
CA SER A 63 -15.30 -16.36 9.84
C SER A 63 -16.80 -16.57 10.09
N SER A 64 -17.14 -17.28 11.16
CA SER A 64 -18.53 -17.59 11.51
C SER A 64 -19.41 -16.37 11.77
N ASN A 65 -18.82 -15.19 12.00
CA ASN A 65 -19.54 -13.93 12.17
C ASN A 65 -19.76 -13.17 10.83
N GLY A 66 -19.36 -13.75 9.69
CA GLY A 66 -19.49 -13.17 8.36
C GLY A 66 -18.41 -12.15 8.00
N ASN A 67 -17.38 -11.95 8.82
CA ASN A 67 -16.25 -11.08 8.50
C ASN A 67 -15.02 -11.87 8.07
N LEU A 68 -14.22 -11.27 7.19
CA LEU A 68 -12.92 -11.79 6.82
C LEU A 68 -11.99 -11.70 8.05
N PRO A 69 -11.36 -12.79 8.51
CA PRO A 69 -10.34 -12.69 9.54
C PRO A 69 -9.17 -11.86 9.03
N ASP A 70 -8.45 -11.20 9.96
CA ASP A 70 -7.29 -10.38 9.62
C ASP A 70 -6.26 -11.22 8.85
N ARG A 71 -6.08 -10.90 7.58
CA ARG A 71 -5.16 -11.59 6.66
C ARG A 71 -4.06 -10.63 6.21
N ALA A 72 -2.83 -10.94 6.60
CA ALA A 72 -1.66 -10.24 6.10
C ALA A 72 -1.54 -10.42 4.58
N LEU A 73 -1.58 -9.29 3.85
CA LEU A 73 -1.35 -9.22 2.42
C LEU A 73 0.14 -9.07 2.09
N GLY A 74 0.87 -8.44 3.00
CA GLY A 74 2.31 -8.23 2.88
C GLY A 74 2.77 -7.04 3.72
N THR A 75 4.00 -6.60 3.48
CA THR A 75 4.63 -5.50 4.22
C THR A 75 5.22 -4.49 3.27
N LEU A 76 4.94 -3.21 3.53
CA LEU A 76 5.56 -2.09 2.82
C LEU A 76 7.08 -2.02 3.12
N PRO A 77 7.89 -1.50 2.18
CA PRO A 77 9.31 -1.27 2.45
C PRO A 77 9.53 -0.36 3.68
N PRO A 78 10.61 -0.55 4.46
CA PRO A 78 10.92 0.31 5.59
C PRO A 78 10.96 1.79 5.21
N GLY A 79 10.35 2.64 6.05
CA GLY A 79 10.27 4.08 5.81
C GLY A 79 9.14 4.53 4.88
N TRP A 80 8.33 3.60 4.35
CA TRP A 80 7.21 3.91 3.46
C TRP A 80 5.82 3.69 4.08
N GLY A 81 5.73 3.24 5.32
CA GLY A 81 4.45 3.07 6.03
C GLY A 81 3.84 4.40 6.50
N PRO A 82 2.54 4.46 6.82
CA PRO A 82 1.91 5.68 7.32
C PRO A 82 2.60 6.22 8.57
N THR A 83 2.75 7.53 8.68
CA THR A 83 3.20 8.16 9.93
C THR A 83 2.04 8.47 10.86
N GLY A 84 2.24 8.22 12.16
CA GLY A 84 1.27 8.52 13.21
C GLY A 84 0.21 7.45 13.39
N GLN A 85 -0.78 7.37 12.49
CA GLN A 85 -1.94 6.47 12.63
C GLN A 85 -2.03 5.50 11.45
N SER A 86 -2.51 4.29 11.73
CA SER A 86 -2.79 3.30 10.70
C SER A 86 -3.87 3.80 9.74
N VAL A 87 -3.78 3.43 8.47
CA VAL A 87 -4.65 3.94 7.41
C VAL A 87 -5.49 2.84 6.80
N MET A 88 -6.77 3.12 6.58
CA MET A 88 -7.66 2.23 5.86
C MET A 88 -7.38 2.26 4.36
N TRP A 89 -7.45 1.11 3.72
CA TRP A 89 -7.43 0.98 2.26
C TRP A 89 -8.72 0.33 1.77
N SER A 90 -9.04 0.56 0.49
CA SER A 90 -10.14 -0.14 -0.17
C SER A 90 -9.66 -0.79 -1.46
N GLY A 91 -10.34 -1.88 -1.81
CA GLY A 91 -10.05 -2.65 -3.00
C GLY A 91 -11.22 -3.51 -3.41
N ASP A 92 -11.04 -4.22 -4.52
CA ASP A 92 -12.03 -5.14 -5.07
C ASP A 92 -11.35 -6.39 -5.62
N THR A 93 -12.14 -7.46 -5.67
CA THR A 93 -11.76 -8.72 -6.31
C THR A 93 -12.38 -8.91 -7.70
N GLY A 94 -13.07 -7.88 -8.22
CA GLY A 94 -14.04 -7.99 -9.31
C GLY A 94 -15.41 -8.54 -8.88
N TYR A 95 -15.51 -9.21 -7.74
CA TYR A 95 -16.77 -9.77 -7.20
C TYR A 95 -17.19 -9.10 -5.89
N TYR A 96 -16.23 -8.92 -4.97
CA TYR A 96 -16.45 -8.36 -3.65
C TYR A 96 -15.57 -7.15 -3.40
N THR A 97 -16.12 -6.15 -2.73
CA THR A 97 -15.32 -5.11 -2.09
C THR A 97 -14.59 -5.71 -0.90
N VAL A 98 -13.30 -5.36 -0.79
CA VAL A 98 -12.44 -5.75 0.31
C VAL A 98 -11.86 -4.48 0.93
N THR A 99 -11.83 -4.42 2.25
CA THR A 99 -11.18 -3.32 2.97
C THR A 99 -10.21 -3.88 3.98
N GLY A 100 -9.31 -3.01 4.41
CA GLY A 100 -8.29 -3.40 5.35
C GLY A 100 -7.50 -2.22 5.85
N ILE A 101 -6.38 -2.52 6.50
CA ILE A 101 -5.55 -1.54 7.19
C ILE A 101 -4.10 -1.64 6.73
N ILE A 102 -3.42 -0.50 6.72
CA ILE A 102 -1.96 -0.39 6.67
C ILE A 102 -1.51 0.08 8.05
N HIS A 103 -0.76 -0.77 8.74
CA HIS A 103 -0.30 -0.49 10.09
C HIS A 103 0.85 0.52 10.10
N ALA A 104 0.70 1.61 10.84
CA ALA A 104 1.74 2.64 10.95
C ALA A 104 3.00 2.15 11.68
N SER A 105 2.85 1.20 12.60
CA SER A 105 3.95 0.71 13.44
C SER A 105 4.96 -0.16 12.70
N ASN A 106 4.54 -0.87 11.65
CA ASN A 106 5.36 -1.86 10.96
C ASN A 106 5.15 -1.93 9.44
N GLY A 107 4.25 -1.13 8.87
CA GLY A 107 3.96 -1.13 7.44
C GLY A 107 3.24 -2.37 6.93
N VAL A 108 2.74 -3.25 7.81
CA VAL A 108 1.99 -4.44 7.41
C VAL A 108 0.65 -4.00 6.82
N VAL A 109 0.33 -4.55 5.65
CA VAL A 109 -0.96 -4.37 4.97
C VAL A 109 -1.80 -5.61 5.21
N GLU A 110 -2.99 -5.44 5.78
CA GLU A 110 -3.91 -6.53 6.08
C GLU A 110 -5.27 -6.30 5.45
N ALA A 111 -5.91 -7.36 4.95
CA ALA A 111 -7.33 -7.38 4.66
C ALA A 111 -8.11 -7.76 5.92
N ARG A 112 -9.22 -7.08 6.19
CA ARG A 112 -10.00 -7.23 7.43
C ARG A 112 -11.49 -7.38 7.22
N ALA A 113 -12.00 -7.08 6.03
CA ALA A 113 -13.40 -7.26 5.71
C ALA A 113 -13.58 -7.52 4.22
N ALA A 114 -14.51 -8.41 3.92
CA ALA A 114 -15.00 -8.70 2.57
C ALA A 114 -16.48 -9.07 2.67
N VAL A 115 -17.24 -8.84 1.60
CA VAL A 115 -18.67 -9.18 1.53
C VAL A 115 -18.90 -10.67 1.26
N GLY A 116 -17.85 -11.43 0.95
CA GLY A 116 -17.89 -12.86 0.64
C GLY A 116 -16.53 -13.53 0.83
N ASP A 117 -16.53 -14.86 0.74
CA ASP A 117 -15.29 -15.65 0.70
C ASP A 117 -14.47 -15.24 -0.53
N ILE A 118 -13.16 -15.13 -0.36
CA ILE A 118 -12.23 -14.89 -1.46
C ILE A 118 -11.70 -16.25 -1.90
N ALA A 119 -12.13 -16.73 -3.06
CA ALA A 119 -11.65 -18.01 -3.59
C ALA A 119 -10.15 -17.96 -3.93
N ALA A 120 -9.53 -19.14 -4.03
CA ALA A 120 -8.22 -19.25 -4.67
C ALA A 120 -8.29 -18.76 -6.14
N ASP A 121 -7.15 -18.36 -6.69
CA ASP A 121 -6.98 -17.76 -8.01
C ASP A 121 -7.77 -16.47 -8.24
N THR A 122 -8.24 -15.83 -7.16
CA THR A 122 -8.92 -14.54 -7.21
C THR A 122 -7.91 -13.40 -7.09
N ASN A 123 -8.05 -12.40 -7.94
CA ASN A 123 -7.19 -11.22 -7.93
C ASN A 123 -7.79 -10.13 -7.06
N LEU A 124 -7.00 -9.54 -6.16
CA LEU A 124 -7.34 -8.36 -5.38
C LEU A 124 -6.58 -7.15 -5.90
N ARG A 125 -7.31 -6.07 -6.17
CA ARG A 125 -6.77 -4.76 -6.53
C ARG A 125 -7.11 -3.80 -5.42
N LEU A 126 -6.10 -3.19 -4.81
CA LEU A 126 -6.31 -2.21 -3.75
C LEU A 126 -5.54 -0.94 -3.97
N THR A 127 -6.07 0.14 -3.40
CA THR A 127 -5.44 1.45 -3.40
C THR A 127 -5.54 2.10 -2.04
N ALA A 128 -4.55 2.92 -1.71
CA ALA A 128 -4.53 3.73 -0.50
C ALA A 128 -3.80 5.03 -0.72
N THR A 129 -4.22 6.08 -0.01
CA THR A 129 -3.49 7.34 0.06
C THR A 129 -3.28 7.69 1.54
N TYR A 130 -2.04 8.01 1.92
CA TYR A 130 -1.70 8.31 3.31
C TYR A 130 -0.53 9.28 3.42
N ILE A 131 -0.32 9.81 4.62
CA ILE A 131 0.84 10.64 4.94
C ILE A 131 1.95 9.77 5.51
N ASN A 132 3.18 10.01 5.04
CA ASN A 132 4.40 9.39 5.49
C ASN A 132 5.45 10.48 5.74
#